data_AF-D4Z4C4-F1
#
_entry.id   AF-D4Z4C4-F1
#
_cell.length_a   1.000
_cell.length_b   1.000
_cell.length_c   1.000
_cell.angle_alpha   90.00
_cell.angle_beta   90.00
_cell.angle_gamma   90.00
#
_symmetry.space_group_name_H-M   'P 1'
#
loop_
_entity.id
_entity.type
_entity.pdbx_description
1 polymer ?
#
loop_
_entity_poly.entity_id
_entity_poly.type
_entity_poly.pdbx_seq_one_letter_code
_entity_poly.pdbx_strand_id
1 'polypeptide(L)'
;MEHHFRLLVEAGLATAGYISPNDRCWIAVRLTWRGHEYLDQVRDPEVWRFTKAAMRKTGIWSLETMGAIAKSLIFAKLGSMGVDVRM
;
A
#
# COMPACT_ATOMS: atom_id res chain seq x y z
N MET A 1 12.92 -7.26 -10.04
CA MET A 1 12.51 -7.28 -8.62
C MET A 1 13.08 -6.08 -7.85
N GLU A 2 14.31 -5.65 -8.15
CA GLU A 2 14.99 -4.52 -7.49
C GLU A 2 14.32 -3.13 -7.71
N HIS A 3 13.78 -2.84 -8.90
CA HIS A 3 13.19 -1.52 -9.21
C HIS A 3 11.97 -1.16 -8.35
N HIS A 4 10.96 -2.04 -8.28
CA HIS A 4 9.77 -1.78 -7.46
C HIS A 4 10.11 -1.67 -5.98
N PHE A 5 11.14 -2.40 -5.53
CA PHE A 5 11.60 -2.31 -4.16
C PHE A 5 12.22 -0.94 -3.85
N ARG A 6 13.06 -0.41 -4.75
CA ARG A 6 13.62 0.95 -4.64
C ARG A 6 12.52 2.00 -4.51
N LEU A 7 11.47 1.92 -5.33
CA LEU A 7 10.32 2.83 -5.24
C LEU A 7 9.60 2.77 -3.88
N LEU A 8 9.51 1.59 -3.26
CA LEU A 8 8.93 1.44 -1.92
C LEU A 8 9.81 2.08 -0.85
N VAL A 9 11.14 2.01 -0.99
CA VAL A 9 12.08 2.67 -0.08
C VAL A 9 12.03 4.18 -0.23
N GLU A 10 12.04 4.69 -1.46
CA GLU A 10 11.89 6.12 -1.77
C GLU A 10 10.57 6.70 -1.26
N ALA A 11 9.47 5.92 -1.34
CA ALA A 11 8.17 6.30 -0.80
C ALA A 11 8.07 6.20 0.75
N GLY A 12 9.13 5.72 1.43
CA GLY A 12 9.14 5.50 2.87
C GLY A 12 8.23 4.36 3.34
N LEU A 13 7.88 3.42 2.45
CA LEU A 13 7.08 2.23 2.76
C LEU A 13 7.95 1.02 3.14
N ALA A 14 9.22 1.01 2.73
CA ALA A 14 10.19 -0.02 3.12
C ALA A 14 11.51 0.61 3.56
N THR A 15 12.31 -0.13 4.30
CA THR A 15 13.69 0.23 4.64
C THR A 15 14.64 -0.82 4.13
N ALA A 16 15.84 -0.38 3.78
CA ALA A 16 16.96 -1.23 3.44
C ALA A 16 18.07 -1.12 4.49
N GLY A 17 18.54 -2.26 4.99
CA GLY A 17 19.54 -2.31 6.05
C GLY A 17 20.98 -2.14 5.56
N TYR A 18 21.30 -2.61 4.35
CA TYR A 18 22.62 -2.41 3.73
C TYR A 18 22.43 -2.25 2.23
N ILE A 19 22.88 -1.11 1.71
CA ILE A 19 23.02 -0.84 0.28
C ILE A 19 24.52 -0.98 0.02
N SER A 20 24.92 -1.94 -0.81
CA SER A 20 26.35 -2.04 -1.18
C SER A 20 26.81 -0.74 -1.86
N PRO A 21 28.09 -0.34 -1.77
CA PRO A 21 28.59 0.91 -2.36
C PRO A 21 28.40 1.07 -3.88
N ASN A 22 27.99 0.00 -4.56
CA ASN A 22 27.66 -0.03 -5.99
C ASN A 22 26.16 -0.23 -6.27
N ASP A 23 25.29 -0.10 -5.25
CA ASP A 23 23.84 -0.30 -5.26
C ASP A 23 23.34 -1.70 -5.68
N ARG A 24 24.22 -2.70 -5.80
CA ARG A 24 23.88 -4.02 -6.35
C ARG A 24 23.38 -5.05 -5.34
N CYS A 25 23.42 -4.77 -4.03
CA CYS A 25 23.00 -5.73 -3.02
C CYS A 25 22.27 -5.04 -1.85
N TRP A 26 21.06 -5.52 -1.58
CA TRP A 26 20.14 -5.01 -0.55
C TRP A 26 19.89 -6.14 0.47
N ILE A 27 20.49 -6.08 1.66
CA ILE A 27 20.65 -7.29 2.53
C ILE A 27 19.70 -7.37 3.73
N ALA A 28 18.95 -6.34 4.09
CA ALA A 28 17.84 -6.51 5.03
C ALA A 28 16.68 -5.59 4.66
N VAL A 29 15.50 -6.17 4.46
CA VAL A 29 14.32 -5.44 4.00
C VAL A 29 13.22 -5.67 5.03
N ARG A 30 12.70 -4.57 5.57
CA ARG A 30 11.44 -4.58 6.32
C ARG A 30 10.53 -3.47 5.80
N LEU A 31 9.23 -3.65 5.96
CA LEU A 31 8.31 -2.54 5.81
C LEU A 31 8.54 -1.53 6.93
N THR A 32 8.34 -0.25 6.64
CA THR A 32 8.17 0.76 7.70
C THR A 32 6.83 0.51 8.40
N TRP A 33 6.59 1.18 9.53
CA TRP A 33 5.26 1.19 10.16
C TRP A 33 4.18 1.60 9.14
N ARG A 34 4.42 2.70 8.42
CA ARG A 34 3.55 3.18 7.34
C ARG A 34 3.36 2.15 6.24
N GLY A 35 4.41 1.41 5.88
CA GLY A 35 4.34 0.31 4.92
C GLY A 35 3.45 -0.83 5.39
N HIS A 36 3.56 -1.20 6.67
CA HIS A 36 2.67 -2.18 7.30
C HIS A 36 1.22 -1.72 7.30
N GLU A 37 0.93 -0.48 7.73
CA GLU A 37 -0.43 0.06 7.73
C GLU A 37 -1.03 0.11 6.32
N TYR A 38 -0.26 0.56 5.33
CA TYR A 38 -0.69 0.57 3.94
C TYR A 38 -1.03 -0.85 3.46
N LEU A 39 -0.14 -1.81 3.73
CA LEU A 39 -0.35 -3.19 3.30
C LEU A 39 -1.59 -3.79 3.98
N ASP A 40 -1.77 -3.56 5.28
CA ASP A 40 -2.91 -4.07 6.04
C ASP A 40 -4.25 -3.50 5.54
N GLN A 41 -4.27 -2.24 5.10
CA GLN A 41 -5.47 -1.64 4.51
C GLN A 41 -5.84 -2.26 3.15
N VAL A 42 -4.86 -2.65 2.34
CA VAL A 42 -5.10 -3.10 0.94
C VAL A 42 -5.20 -4.62 0.82
N ARG A 43 -4.54 -5.39 1.68
CA ARG A 43 -4.35 -6.85 1.53
C ARG A 43 -5.58 -7.70 1.84
N ASP A 44 -6.58 -7.13 2.53
CA ASP A 44 -7.84 -7.84 2.78
C ASP A 44 -8.41 -8.35 1.44
N PRO A 45 -8.77 -9.64 1.30
CA PRO A 45 -9.13 -10.22 0.01
C PRO A 45 -10.29 -9.50 -0.69
N GLU A 46 -11.26 -9.01 0.08
CA GLU A 46 -12.39 -8.27 -0.44
C GLU A 46 -11.97 -6.86 -0.87
N VAL A 47 -11.26 -6.12 0.00
CA VAL A 47 -10.73 -4.79 -0.33
C VAL A 47 -9.83 -4.85 -1.57
N TRP A 48 -8.96 -5.87 -1.67
CA TRP A 48 -8.08 -6.06 -2.81
C TRP A 48 -8.85 -6.29 -4.12
N ARG A 49 -9.91 -7.11 -4.07
CA ARG A 49 -10.77 -7.38 -5.22
C ARG A 49 -11.44 -6.10 -5.71
N PHE A 50 -12.03 -5.32 -4.80
CA PHE A 50 -12.69 -4.07 -5.16
C PHE A 50 -11.71 -2.99 -5.65
N THR A 51 -10.56 -2.85 -4.98
CA THR A 51 -9.51 -1.91 -5.38
C THR A 51 -9.04 -2.19 -6.80
N LYS A 52 -8.74 -3.45 -7.15
CA LYS A 52 -8.39 -3.83 -8.53
C LYS A 52 -9.50 -3.52 -9.54
N ALA A 53 -10.76 -3.78 -9.18
CA ALA A 53 -11.89 -3.51 -10.06
C ALA A 53 -12.04 -2.00 -10.33
N ALA A 54 -11.88 -1.17 -9.30
CA ALA A 54 -11.89 0.28 -9.43
C ALA A 54 -10.72 0.78 -10.29
N MET A 55 -9.50 0.31 -10.02
CA MET A 55 -8.31 0.74 -10.76
C MET A 55 -8.39 0.39 -12.25
N ARG A 56 -8.88 -0.80 -12.59
CA ARG A 56 -9.14 -1.20 -13.98
C ARG A 56 -10.09 -0.26 -14.72
N LYS A 57 -11.10 0.29 -14.06
CA LYS A 57 -12.02 1.25 -14.68
C LYS A 57 -11.34 2.58 -15.00
N THR A 58 -10.44 3.02 -14.13
CA THR A 58 -9.73 4.30 -14.30
C THR A 58 -8.51 4.20 -15.23
N GLY A 59 -7.93 3.01 -15.39
CA GLY A 59 -6.65 2.81 -16.09
C GLY A 59 -5.42 3.33 -15.33
N ILE A 60 -5.61 3.98 -14.19
CA ILE A 60 -4.56 4.59 -13.38
C ILE A 60 -4.11 3.58 -12.32
N TRP A 61 -2.78 3.41 -12.20
CA TRP A 61 -2.18 2.48 -11.23
C TRP A 61 -1.09 3.22 -10.45
N SER A 62 -1.46 3.77 -9.29
CA SER A 62 -0.52 4.36 -8.33
C SER A 62 -0.81 3.83 -6.92
N LEU A 63 0.23 3.72 -6.08
CA LEU A 63 0.07 3.29 -4.69
C LEU A 63 -0.82 4.26 -3.89
N GLU A 64 -0.73 5.55 -4.19
CA GLU A 64 -1.57 6.57 -3.55
C GLU A 64 -3.05 6.32 -3.82
N THR A 65 -3.44 6.16 -5.09
CA THR A 65 -4.84 5.96 -5.46
C THR A 65 -5.36 4.61 -4.97
N MET A 66 -4.52 3.57 -4.99
CA MET A 66 -4.85 2.27 -4.41
C MET A 66 -5.16 2.38 -2.91
N GLY A 67 -4.30 3.07 -2.14
CA GLY A 67 -4.52 3.30 -0.71
C GLY A 67 -5.78 4.11 -0.43
N ALA A 68 -6.04 5.17 -1.22
CA ALA A 68 -7.24 5.99 -1.07
C ALA A 68 -8.53 5.19 -1.31
N ILE A 69 -8.56 4.33 -2.34
CA ILE A 69 -9.70 3.46 -2.63
C ILE A 69 -9.91 2.45 -1.50
N ALA A 70 -8.84 1.78 -1.06
CA ALA A 70 -8.90 0.80 0.02
C ALA A 70 -9.42 1.43 1.33
N LYS A 71 -8.91 2.60 1.71
CA LYS A 71 -9.37 3.35 2.89
C LYS A 71 -10.84 3.74 2.79
N SER A 72 -11.28 4.19 1.61
CA SER A 72 -12.69 4.55 1.36
C SER A 72 -13.62 3.34 1.53
N LEU A 73 -13.21 2.15 1.06
CA LEU A 73 -13.94 0.89 1.26
C LEU A 73 -14.04 0.50 2.73
N ILE A 74 -12.95 0.65 3.48
CA ILE A 74 -12.94 0.38 4.93
C ILE A 74 -13.93 1.30 5.65
N PHE A 75 -13.94 2.60 5.34
CA PHE A 75 -14.90 3.53 5.94
C PHE A 75 -16.34 3.24 5.55
N ALA A 76 -16.61 2.86 4.30
CA ALA A 76 -17.94 2.41 3.90
C ALA A 76 -18.41 1.18 4.70
N LYS A 77 -17.52 0.20 4.92
CA LYS A 77 -17.80 -0.98 5.76
C LYS A 77 -18.09 -0.57 7.20
N LEU A 78 -17.27 0.29 7.80
CA LEU A 78 -17.48 0.79 9.16
C LEU A 78 -18.83 1.53 9.29
N GLY A 79 -19.18 2.38 8.34
CA GLY A 79 -20.47 3.06 8.29
C GLY A 79 -21.66 2.08 8.21
N SER A 80 -21.55 1.00 7.42
CA SER A 80 -22.58 -0.04 7.37
C SER A 80 -22.75 -0.82 8.68
N MET A 81 -21.74 -0.80 9.55
CA MET A 81 -21.77 -1.40 10.88
C MET A 81 -22.28 -0.42 11.96
N GLY A 82 -22.69 0.80 11.57
CA GLY A 82 -23.14 1.83 12.51
C GLY A 82 -22.00 2.54 13.26
N VAL A 83 -20.74 2.34 12.84
CA VAL A 83 -19.60 3.10 13.36
C VAL A 83 -19.61 4.48 12.69
N ASP A 84 -19.68 5.54 13.48
CA ASP A 84 -19.62 6.90 12.96
C ASP A 84 -18.18 7.22 12.49
N VAL A 85 -18.01 7.31 11.18
CA VAL A 85 -16.75 7.62 10.50
C VAL A 85 -16.85 8.99 9.84
N ARG A 86 -17.25 10.01 10.61
CA ARG A 86 -17.14 11.39 10.18
C ARG A 86 -15.67 11.79 10.16
N MET A 87 -15.14 12.01 8.95
CA MET A 87 -13.89 12.72 8.70
C MET A 87 -14.07 14.21 8.92
#